data_AF-A0A496QN23-F1
#
_entry.id   AF-A0A496QN23-F1
#
_cell.length_a   1.000
_cell.length_b   1.000
_cell.length_c   1.000
_cell.angle_alpha   90.00
_cell.angle_beta   90.00
_cell.angle_gamma   90.00
#
_symmetry.space_group_name_H-M   'P 1'
#
loop_
_entity.id
_entity.type
_entity.pdbx_description
1 polymer ?
#
loop_
_entity_poly.entity_id
_entity_poly.type
_entity_poly.pdbx_seq_one_letter_code
_entity_poly.pdbx_strand_id
1 'polypeptide(L)'
;MANIRDQCSWPHMYEPAKAAKKSIDLIRMAVAKAKTLEPLYPEKIKINQKCLVIGGWFAGLTASIELASFGINTYLIEKERELGGNFRRHYFSFKGGAPQANLSMLLEQVKSNDKIKIFTEAVIEEVRGSIGNFSTTVNWKR
;
A
#
# COMPACT_ATOMS: atom_id res chain seq x y z
N MET A 1 24.38 5.12 -8.56
CA MET A 1 23.68 6.41 -8.78
C MET A 1 24.37 7.50 -7.98
N ALA A 2 24.55 8.69 -8.55
CA ALA A 2 24.98 9.89 -7.82
C ALA A 2 23.79 10.86 -7.73
N ASN A 3 23.31 11.17 -6.52
CA ASN A 3 22.20 12.09 -6.34
C ASN A 3 22.71 13.54 -6.23
N ILE A 4 22.77 14.23 -7.37
CA ILE A 4 23.24 15.62 -7.44
C ILE A 4 22.10 16.65 -7.37
N ARG A 5 20.86 16.21 -7.13
CA ARG A 5 19.70 17.09 -7.04
C ARG A 5 19.22 17.23 -5.60
N ASP A 6 18.47 16.25 -5.13
CA ASP A 6 17.86 16.22 -3.79
C ASP A 6 18.94 16.27 -2.69
N GLN A 7 20.11 15.68 -2.91
CA GLN A 7 21.23 15.70 -1.97
C GLN A 7 22.30 16.74 -2.30
N CYS A 8 22.11 17.57 -3.35
CA CYS A 8 23.09 18.59 -3.72
C CYS A 8 22.45 19.91 -4.19
N SER A 9 21.93 20.02 -5.40
CA SER A 9 21.47 21.32 -5.92
C SER A 9 20.34 21.96 -5.11
N TRP A 10 19.38 21.19 -4.60
CA TRP A 10 18.26 21.69 -3.79
C TRP A 10 18.63 22.16 -2.37
N PRO A 11 19.43 21.42 -1.59
CA PRO A 11 19.84 21.91 -0.28
C PRO A 11 20.90 23.02 -0.35
N HIS A 12 21.62 23.19 -1.49
CA HIS A 12 22.72 24.17 -1.66
C HIS A 12 22.41 25.24 -2.72
N MET A 13 21.12 25.61 -2.90
CA MET A 13 20.67 26.55 -3.95
C MET A 13 21.36 27.91 -3.89
N TYR A 14 21.71 28.38 -2.69
CA TYR A 14 22.33 29.68 -2.48
C TYR A 14 23.86 29.64 -2.51
N GLU A 15 24.47 28.47 -2.68
CA GLU A 15 25.92 28.28 -2.72
C GLU A 15 26.35 27.47 -3.96
N PRO A 16 26.05 27.94 -5.19
CA PRO A 16 26.20 27.15 -6.41
C PRO A 16 27.62 26.66 -6.67
N ALA A 17 28.64 27.47 -6.31
CA ALA A 17 30.03 27.06 -6.44
C ALA A 17 30.40 25.89 -5.51
N LYS A 18 29.90 25.90 -4.26
CA LYS A 18 30.12 24.78 -3.32
C LYS A 18 29.29 23.56 -3.71
N ALA A 19 28.07 23.77 -4.21
CA ALA A 19 27.22 22.71 -4.76
C ALA A 19 27.89 22.02 -5.95
N ALA A 20 28.52 22.77 -6.86
CA ALA A 20 29.26 22.21 -7.99
C ALA A 20 30.47 21.39 -7.54
N LYS A 21 31.23 21.86 -6.55
CA LYS A 21 32.34 21.08 -5.98
C LYS A 21 31.84 19.77 -5.37
N LYS A 22 30.77 19.85 -4.57
CA LYS A 22 30.13 18.67 -3.96
C LYS A 22 29.62 17.68 -5.01
N SER A 23 28.99 18.15 -6.08
CA SER A 23 28.45 17.27 -7.12
C SER A 23 29.56 16.49 -7.85
N ILE A 24 30.70 17.14 -8.11
CA ILE A 24 31.89 16.48 -8.67
C ILE A 24 32.35 15.35 -7.75
N ASP A 25 32.42 15.59 -6.45
CA ASP A 25 32.86 14.58 -5.49
C ASP A 25 31.85 13.43 -5.36
N LEU A 26 30.54 13.71 -5.37
CA LEU A 26 29.50 12.69 -5.41
C LEU A 26 29.59 11.80 -6.66
N ILE A 27 29.90 12.40 -7.81
CA ILE A 27 30.12 11.65 -9.06
C ILE A 27 31.38 10.79 -8.94
N ARG A 28 32.49 11.33 -8.43
CA ARG A 28 33.73 10.56 -8.20
C ARG A 28 33.49 9.35 -7.30
N MET A 29 32.76 9.53 -6.19
CA MET A 29 32.39 8.43 -5.29
C MET A 29 31.54 7.36 -6.00
N ALA A 30 30.56 7.79 -6.80
CA ALA A 30 29.72 6.85 -7.55
C ALA A 30 30.52 6.08 -8.61
N VAL A 31 31.45 6.72 -9.31
CA VAL A 31 32.37 6.07 -10.26
C VAL A 31 33.30 5.10 -9.54
N ALA A 32 33.85 5.48 -8.38
CA ALA A 32 34.68 4.60 -7.57
C ALA A 32 33.93 3.32 -7.16
N LYS A 33 32.67 3.45 -6.70
CA LYS A 33 31.81 2.31 -6.40
C LYS A 33 31.47 1.49 -7.64
N ALA A 34 31.21 2.14 -8.79
CA ALA A 34 30.85 1.45 -10.03
C ALA A 34 31.94 0.49 -10.51
N LYS A 35 33.22 0.82 -10.27
CA LYS A 35 34.36 -0.04 -10.61
C LYS A 35 34.39 -1.37 -9.85
N THR A 36 33.73 -1.45 -8.69
CA THR A 36 33.70 -2.63 -7.82
C THR A 36 32.33 -3.31 -7.81
N LEU A 37 31.43 -2.95 -8.72
CA LEU A 37 30.12 -3.60 -8.80
C LEU A 37 30.26 -4.97 -9.44
N GLU A 38 29.59 -5.95 -8.84
CA GLU A 38 29.43 -7.29 -9.39
C GLU A 38 28.07 -7.42 -10.09
N PRO A 39 27.96 -8.27 -11.12
CA PRO A 39 26.68 -8.55 -11.75
C PRO A 39 25.74 -9.22 -10.74
N LEU A 40 24.51 -8.69 -10.66
CA LEU A 40 23.42 -9.30 -9.90
C LEU A 40 22.36 -9.82 -10.86
N TYR A 41 21.77 -10.96 -10.53
CA TYR A 41 20.74 -11.59 -11.33
C TYR A 41 19.39 -11.51 -10.60
N PRO A 42 18.30 -11.13 -11.28
CA PRO A 42 16.99 -11.09 -10.66
C PRO A 42 16.54 -12.49 -10.21
N GLU A 43 16.17 -12.62 -8.95
CA GLU A 43 15.55 -13.84 -8.45
C GLU A 43 14.06 -13.88 -8.80
N LYS A 44 13.58 -15.04 -9.27
CA LYS A 44 12.14 -15.27 -9.48
C LYS A 44 11.52 -15.74 -8.18
N ILE A 45 10.67 -14.90 -7.60
CA ILE A 45 9.94 -15.21 -6.37
C ILE A 45 8.52 -15.66 -6.73
N LYS A 46 8.07 -16.79 -6.15
CA LYS A 46 6.68 -17.22 -6.27
C LYS A 46 5.79 -16.30 -5.43
N ILE A 47 4.72 -15.79 -6.04
CA ILE A 47 3.75 -14.91 -5.38
C ILE A 47 2.56 -15.74 -4.91
N ASN A 48 2.18 -15.58 -3.65
CA ASN A 48 0.93 -16.11 -3.10
C ASN A 48 -0.25 -15.30 -3.65
N GLN A 49 -1.20 -15.96 -4.32
CA GLN A 49 -2.41 -15.33 -4.88
C GLN A 49 -3.49 -15.14 -3.78
N LYS A 50 -3.10 -14.44 -2.71
CA LYS A 50 -3.95 -14.06 -1.60
C LYS A 50 -3.62 -12.62 -1.22
N CYS A 51 -4.64 -11.83 -0.91
CA CYS A 51 -4.48 -10.44 -0.51
C CYS A 51 -5.08 -10.20 0.87
N LEU A 52 -4.44 -9.35 1.66
CA LEU A 52 -4.95 -8.85 2.91
C LEU A 52 -5.24 -7.36 2.74
N VAL A 53 -6.49 -6.94 2.94
CA VAL A 53 -6.92 -5.55 2.92
C VAL A 53 -7.15 -5.11 4.36
N ILE A 54 -6.52 -4.00 4.74
CA ILE A 54 -6.57 -3.46 6.11
C ILE A 54 -7.43 -2.19 6.08
N GLY A 55 -8.55 -2.24 6.80
CA GLY A 55 -9.57 -1.19 6.85
C GLY A 55 -10.74 -1.47 5.92
N GLY A 56 -11.94 -1.53 6.50
CA GLY A 56 -13.23 -1.72 5.85
C GLY A 56 -13.94 -0.41 5.48
N TRP A 57 -13.20 0.68 5.27
CA TRP A 57 -13.75 1.91 4.68
C TRP A 57 -14.13 1.68 3.20
N PHE A 58 -14.91 2.58 2.60
CA PHE A 58 -15.17 2.65 1.15
C PHE A 58 -14.01 2.20 0.25
N ALA A 59 -12.78 2.72 0.44
CA ALA A 59 -11.62 2.33 -0.37
C ALA A 59 -11.21 0.86 -0.18
N GLY A 60 -11.25 0.34 1.05
CA GLY A 60 -10.94 -1.06 1.33
C GLY A 60 -12.02 -2.01 0.85
N LEU A 61 -13.30 -1.60 0.91
CA LEU A 61 -14.42 -2.35 0.32
C LEU A 61 -14.24 -2.45 -1.20
N THR A 62 -14.02 -1.32 -1.89
CA THR A 62 -13.79 -1.32 -3.35
C THR A 62 -12.56 -2.14 -3.72
N ALA A 63 -11.44 -1.98 -3.02
CA ALA A 63 -10.24 -2.77 -3.27
C ALA A 63 -10.49 -4.27 -3.11
N SER A 64 -11.27 -4.67 -2.10
CA SER A 64 -11.59 -6.08 -1.85
C SER A 64 -12.45 -6.68 -2.96
N ILE A 65 -13.42 -5.92 -3.46
CA ILE A 65 -14.30 -6.33 -4.56
C ILE A 65 -13.50 -6.51 -5.86
N GLU A 66 -12.64 -5.54 -6.19
CA GLU A 66 -11.79 -5.61 -7.38
C GLU A 66 -10.78 -6.77 -7.32
N LEU A 67 -10.15 -7.01 -6.17
CA LEU A 67 -9.26 -8.16 -6.00
C LEU A 67 -10.00 -9.48 -6.16
N ALA A 68 -11.21 -9.57 -5.59
CA ALA A 68 -12.06 -10.75 -5.73
C ALA A 68 -12.58 -10.95 -7.16
N SER A 69 -12.82 -9.88 -7.92
CA SER A 69 -13.25 -9.97 -9.33
C SER A 69 -12.16 -10.59 -10.22
N PHE A 70 -10.88 -10.37 -9.89
CA PHE A 70 -9.74 -11.07 -10.49
C PHE A 70 -9.52 -12.50 -9.96
N GLY A 71 -10.40 -13.00 -9.09
CA GLY A 71 -10.34 -14.35 -8.53
C GLY A 71 -9.35 -14.53 -7.37
N ILE A 72 -8.77 -13.43 -6.86
CA ILE A 72 -7.81 -13.44 -5.76
C ILE A 72 -8.55 -13.60 -4.43
N ASN A 73 -8.12 -14.55 -3.60
CA ASN A 73 -8.71 -14.72 -2.27
C ASN A 73 -8.31 -13.54 -1.39
N THR A 74 -9.30 -12.80 -0.92
CA THR A 74 -9.10 -11.54 -0.22
C THR A 74 -9.57 -11.63 1.22
N TYR A 75 -8.74 -11.18 2.15
CA TYR A 75 -9.02 -11.14 3.58
C TYR A 75 -9.17 -9.67 3.97
N LEU A 76 -10.36 -9.25 4.37
CA LEU A 76 -10.65 -7.87 4.77
C LEU A 76 -10.67 -7.78 6.29
N ILE A 77 -9.74 -7.02 6.86
CA ILE A 77 -9.61 -6.80 8.31
C ILE A 77 -10.14 -5.41 8.65
N GLU A 78 -11.12 -5.35 9.54
CA GLU A 78 -11.68 -4.12 10.10
C GLU A 78 -11.56 -4.15 11.62
N LYS A 79 -11.07 -3.05 12.19
CA LYS A 79 -10.88 -2.87 13.62
C LYS A 79 -12.21 -2.68 14.34
N GLU A 80 -13.13 -1.96 13.71
CA GLU A 80 -14.45 -1.69 14.26
C GLU A 80 -15.42 -2.87 14.06
N ARG A 81 -16.55 -2.83 14.76
CA ARG A 81 -17.60 -3.85 14.63
C ARG A 81 -18.31 -3.83 13.28
N GLU A 82 -18.34 -2.68 12.63
CA GLU A 82 -19.12 -2.46 11.41
C GLU A 82 -18.23 -1.88 10.30
N LEU A 83 -18.38 -2.43 9.10
CA LEU A 83 -17.74 -1.93 7.89
C LEU A 83 -18.32 -0.56 7.47
N GLY A 84 -17.55 0.17 6.67
CA GLY A 84 -17.91 1.46 6.09
C GLY A 84 -17.22 2.66 6.74
N GLY A 85 -16.63 2.51 7.93
CA GLY A 85 -15.87 3.57 8.61
C GLY A 85 -16.65 4.89 8.75
N ASN A 86 -15.96 6.04 8.65
CA ASN A 86 -16.64 7.34 8.73
C ASN A 86 -17.53 7.64 7.51
N PHE A 87 -17.41 6.88 6.41
CA PHE A 87 -18.26 7.06 5.24
C PHE A 87 -19.74 6.82 5.59
N ARG A 88 -20.03 6.04 6.63
CA ARG A 88 -21.37 5.88 7.20
C ARG A 88 -22.02 7.20 7.63
N ARG A 89 -21.23 8.22 7.97
CA ARG A 89 -21.71 9.55 8.37
C ARG A 89 -21.89 10.51 7.21
N HIS A 90 -21.58 10.09 5.98
CA HIS A 90 -21.68 10.93 4.79
C HIS A 90 -23.05 10.73 4.15
N TYR A 91 -23.92 11.73 4.23
CA TYR A 91 -25.27 11.68 3.64
C TYR A 91 -25.40 12.49 2.35
N PHE A 92 -24.53 13.49 2.18
CA PHE A 92 -24.59 14.44 1.07
C PHE A 92 -23.28 14.43 0.27
N SER A 93 -23.41 14.52 -1.06
CA SER A 93 -22.29 14.66 -1.99
C SER A 93 -22.44 15.98 -2.75
N PHE A 94 -21.36 16.74 -2.83
CA PHE A 94 -21.34 18.03 -3.54
C PHE A 94 -21.71 17.91 -5.03
N LYS A 95 -21.42 16.76 -5.65
CA LYS A 95 -21.72 16.49 -7.07
C LYS A 95 -23.12 15.89 -7.30
N GLY A 96 -23.98 15.86 -6.28
CA GLY A 96 -25.16 15.01 -6.28
C GLY A 96 -24.79 13.52 -6.09
N GLY A 97 -25.80 12.69 -5.83
CA GLY A 97 -25.67 11.26 -5.59
C GLY A 97 -26.14 10.82 -4.20
N ALA A 98 -26.16 9.52 -3.97
CA ALA A 98 -26.64 8.89 -2.74
C ALA A 98 -25.51 8.10 -2.05
N PRO A 99 -24.66 8.76 -1.23
CA PRO A 99 -23.52 8.11 -0.57
C PRO A 99 -23.90 6.85 0.23
N GLN A 100 -25.05 6.90 0.92
CA GLN A 100 -25.54 5.76 1.71
C GLN A 100 -25.94 4.57 0.83
N ALA A 101 -26.55 4.83 -0.33
CA ALA A 101 -26.90 3.78 -1.29
C ALA A 101 -25.65 3.14 -1.92
N ASN A 102 -24.62 3.95 -2.21
CA ASN A 102 -23.35 3.45 -2.69
C ASN A 102 -22.66 2.57 -1.65
N LEU A 103 -22.69 2.98 -0.37
CA LEU A 103 -22.13 2.18 0.71
C LEU A 103 -22.88 0.87 0.89
N SER A 104 -24.22 0.88 0.90
CA SER A 104 -25.02 -0.34 1.05
C SER A 104 -24.74 -1.33 -0.08
N MET A 105 -24.60 -0.84 -1.31
CA MET A 105 -24.25 -1.67 -2.47
C MET A 105 -22.87 -2.34 -2.30
N LEU A 106 -21.85 -1.59 -1.87
CA LEU A 106 -20.53 -2.16 -1.62
C LEU A 106 -20.54 -3.19 -0.48
N LEU A 107 -21.29 -2.92 0.59
CA LEU A 107 -21.41 -3.85 1.72
C LEU A 107 -22.09 -5.16 1.29
N GLU A 108 -23.11 -5.09 0.45
CA GLU A 108 -23.79 -6.26 -0.10
C GLU A 108 -22.85 -7.08 -0.99
N GLN A 109 -22.11 -6.42 -1.89
CA GLN A 109 -21.13 -7.07 -2.76
C GLN A 109 -20.01 -7.75 -1.97
N VAL A 110 -19.50 -7.10 -0.93
CA VAL A 110 -18.44 -7.68 -0.10
C VAL A 110 -18.95 -8.87 0.72
N LYS A 111 -20.17 -8.81 1.24
CA LYS A 111 -20.77 -9.90 2.04
C LYS A 111 -21.22 -11.10 1.22
N SER A 112 -21.62 -10.89 -0.03
CA SER A 112 -22.10 -11.96 -0.92
C SER A 112 -20.99 -12.65 -1.72
N ASN A 113 -19.75 -12.17 -1.63
CA ASN A 113 -18.63 -12.70 -2.41
C ASN A 113 -17.81 -13.73 -1.62
N ASP A 114 -17.87 -15.00 -2.02
CA ASP A 114 -17.17 -16.13 -1.38
C ASP A 114 -15.64 -16.02 -1.39
N LYS A 115 -15.07 -15.17 -2.25
CA LYS A 115 -13.62 -14.91 -2.29
C LYS A 115 -13.17 -13.91 -1.22
N ILE A 116 -14.10 -13.20 -0.57
CA ILE A 116 -13.80 -12.19 0.44
C ILE A 116 -14.13 -12.73 1.82
N LYS A 117 -13.12 -12.85 2.68
CA LYS A 117 -13.29 -13.20 4.09
C LYS A 117 -13.18 -11.96 4.95
N ILE A 118 -14.25 -11.65 5.66
CA ILE A 118 -14.36 -10.44 6.48
C ILE A 118 -14.06 -10.78 7.94
N PHE A 119 -13.20 -9.98 8.56
CA PHE A 119 -12.91 -10.03 10.00
C PHE A 119 -13.16 -8.64 10.57
N THR A 120 -14.24 -8.48 11.33
CA THR A 120 -14.53 -7.26 12.12
C THR A 120 -14.03 -7.44 13.54
N GLU A 121 -13.90 -6.33 14.29
CA GLU A 121 -13.27 -6.37 15.63
C GLU A 121 -11.91 -7.08 15.61
N ALA A 122 -11.16 -6.86 14.53
CA ALA A 122 -9.93 -7.57 14.23
C ALA A 122 -8.75 -6.59 14.15
N VAL A 123 -7.64 -6.94 14.79
CA VAL A 123 -6.42 -6.13 14.84
C VAL A 123 -5.24 -6.97 14.38
N ILE A 124 -4.40 -6.37 13.55
CA ILE A 124 -3.14 -6.98 13.13
C ILE A 124 -2.12 -6.79 14.24
N GLU A 125 -1.56 -7.89 14.73
CA GLU A 125 -0.52 -7.88 15.76
C GLU A 125 0.86 -7.85 15.14
N GLU A 126 1.04 -8.57 14.02
CA GLU A 126 2.35 -8.72 13.40
C GLU A 126 2.26 -9.00 11.90
N VAL A 127 3.15 -8.38 11.12
CA VAL A 127 3.36 -8.67 9.70
C VAL A 127 4.83 -9.05 9.50
N ARG A 128 5.08 -10.25 8.98
CA ARG A 128 6.41 -10.74 8.63
C ARG A 128 6.50 -11.07 7.14
N GLY A 129 7.72 -11.16 6.62
CA GLY A 129 8.02 -11.62 5.27
C GLY A 129 8.35 -10.48 4.31
N SER A 130 8.24 -10.78 3.02
CA SER A 130 8.58 -9.86 1.93
C SER A 130 7.55 -9.97 0.80
N ILE A 131 7.72 -9.16 -0.24
CA ILE A 131 6.79 -9.08 -1.37
C ILE A 131 6.43 -10.48 -1.89
N GLY A 132 5.12 -10.77 -1.92
CA GLY A 132 4.57 -12.04 -2.38
C GLY A 132 4.53 -13.17 -1.34
N ASN A 133 5.20 -13.02 -0.20
CA ASN A 133 5.31 -14.04 0.86
C ASN A 133 5.18 -13.41 2.25
N PHE A 134 4.04 -12.76 2.49
CA PHE A 134 3.70 -12.23 3.82
C PHE A 134 3.04 -13.30 4.69
N SER A 135 3.37 -13.26 5.99
CA SER A 135 2.67 -13.97 7.05
C SER A 135 2.18 -12.94 8.06
N THR A 136 0.88 -12.95 8.36
CA THR A 136 0.25 -11.94 9.23
C THR A 136 -0.51 -12.61 10.35
N THR A 137 -0.25 -12.16 11.58
CA THR A 137 -0.98 -12.58 12.78
C THR A 137 -2.11 -11.59 13.03
N VAL A 138 -3.33 -12.10 13.08
CA VAL A 138 -4.54 -11.31 13.33
C VAL A 138 -5.19 -11.82 14.60
N ASN A 139 -5.49 -10.90 15.51
CA ASN A 139 -6.30 -11.14 16.69
C ASN A 139 -7.70 -10.62 16.41
N TRP A 140 -8.69 -11.51 16.41
CA TRP A 140 -10.08 -11.15 16.16
C TRP A 140 -11.00 -11.88 17.13
N LYS A 141 -12.11 -11.24 17.50
CA LYS A 141 -13.16 -11.90 18.27
C LYS A 141 -13.96 -12.84 17.35
N ARG A 142 -14.06 -14.11 17.76
CA ARG A 142 -14.95 -15.09 17.12
C ARG A 142 -16.41 -14.82 17.42
#